data_AF-A0AAD9GZM7-F1
#
_entry.id   AF-A0AAD9GZM7-F1
#
_cell.length_a   1.000
_cell.length_b   1.000
_cell.length_c   1.000
_cell.angle_alpha   90.00
_cell.angle_beta   90.00
_cell.angle_gamma   90.00
#
_symmetry.space_group_name_H-M   'P 1'
#
loop_
_entity.id
_entity.type
_entity.pdbx_description
1 polymer ?
#
loop_
_entity_poly.entity_id
_entity_poly.type
_entity_poly.pdbx_seq_one_letter_code
_entity_poly.pdbx_strand_id
1 'polypeptide(L)'
;MASLAYLFVILLLHVVAAVVCTAIVDASNETAVATVVYDIPKCTHDQLKLGEAILTTEPNTLRCEAKFDIKPGMLLQSASIAVELCGEQSCLNALRTLLFTLPSCRYELWGLKYSAAKLLNHCGIVTNVSGVAA
;
A
#
# COMPACT_ATOMS: atom_id res chain seq x y z
N MET A 1 -57.76 8.38 -16.40
CA MET A 1 -56.93 7.63 -15.43
C MET A 1 -55.48 8.08 -15.61
N ALA A 2 -55.16 9.29 -15.15
CA ALA A 2 -53.85 9.94 -15.36
C ALA A 2 -53.54 10.95 -14.23
N SER A 3 -53.93 10.62 -13.00
CA SER A 3 -53.78 11.53 -11.83
C SER A 3 -53.05 10.92 -10.63
N LEU A 4 -52.51 9.70 -10.75
CA LEU A 4 -51.82 9.01 -9.65
C LEU A 4 -50.30 8.92 -9.83
N ALA A 5 -49.79 9.08 -11.07
CA ALA A 5 -48.34 9.01 -11.34
C ALA A 5 -47.59 10.33 -11.04
N TYR A 6 -48.30 11.48 -11.01
CA TYR A 6 -47.69 12.79 -10.81
C TYR A 6 -47.46 13.15 -9.32
N LEU A 7 -48.23 12.54 -8.43
CA LEU A 7 -48.13 12.76 -6.97
C LEU A 7 -46.89 12.10 -6.35
N PHE A 8 -46.37 11.02 -6.96
CA PHE A 8 -45.19 10.31 -6.46
C PHE A 8 -43.87 11.04 -6.77
N VAL A 9 -43.81 11.78 -7.89
CA VAL A 9 -42.59 12.49 -8.33
C VAL A 9 -42.38 13.78 -7.54
N ILE A 10 -43.46 14.43 -7.07
CA ILE A 10 -43.39 15.68 -6.27
C ILE A 10 -43.06 15.38 -4.80
N LEU A 11 -43.37 14.19 -4.30
CA LEU A 11 -43.10 13.78 -2.91
C LEU A 11 -41.62 13.48 -2.63
N LEU A 12 -40.81 13.24 -3.66
CA LEU A 12 -39.37 12.93 -3.54
C LEU A 12 -38.46 14.16 -3.42
N LEU A 13 -39.00 15.38 -3.56
CA LEU A 13 -38.21 16.62 -3.65
C LEU A 13 -38.26 17.54 -2.41
N HIS A 14 -38.87 17.13 -1.29
CA HIS A 14 -39.14 18.05 -0.16
C HIS A 14 -38.69 17.63 1.24
N VAL A 15 -37.79 16.66 1.42
CA VAL A 15 -37.26 16.35 2.77
C VAL A 15 -35.74 16.30 2.79
N VAL A 16 -35.15 17.47 2.55
CA VAL A 16 -33.85 17.83 3.13
C VAL A 16 -34.12 18.43 4.51
N ALA A 17 -33.27 18.09 5.48
CA ALA A 17 -33.14 18.66 6.83
C ALA A 17 -34.01 18.03 7.94
N ALA A 18 -33.55 16.89 8.44
CA ALA A 18 -33.61 16.59 9.88
C ALA A 18 -32.38 15.76 10.27
N VAL A 19 -31.25 16.44 10.40
CA VAL A 19 -30.07 15.91 11.11
C VAL A 19 -30.44 15.84 12.58
N VAL A 20 -30.75 14.63 13.06
CA VAL A 20 -30.82 14.34 14.48
C VAL A 20 -29.48 13.76 14.88
N CYS A 21 -28.69 14.58 15.59
CA CYS A 21 -27.46 14.18 16.25
C CYS A 21 -27.75 13.08 17.29
N THR A 22 -27.49 11.82 16.94
CA THR A 22 -27.27 10.79 17.96
C THR A 22 -25.81 10.87 18.39
N ALA A 23 -25.57 11.51 19.54
CA ALA A 23 -24.31 11.43 20.26
C ALA A 23 -24.11 9.96 20.70
N ILE A 24 -23.19 9.27 20.04
CA ILE A 24 -22.63 8.01 20.54
C ILE A 24 -21.38 8.43 21.32
N VAL A 25 -21.50 8.46 22.64
CA VAL A 25 -20.41 8.77 23.56
C VAL A 25 -19.87 7.47 24.13
N ASP A 26 -18.56 7.31 23.97
CA ASP A 26 -17.61 6.37 24.63
C ASP A 26 -17.82 4.86 24.41
N ALA A 27 -16.80 4.04 24.17
CA ALA A 27 -15.37 4.20 24.34
C ALA A 27 -14.63 3.33 23.32
N SER A 28 -14.21 3.92 22.21
CA SER A 28 -13.06 3.39 21.49
C SER A 28 -11.91 4.27 21.92
N ASN A 29 -11.15 3.79 22.91
CA ASN A 29 -9.92 4.39 23.37
C ASN A 29 -9.12 4.88 22.16
N GLU A 30 -9.20 6.19 21.89
CA GLU A 30 -8.49 6.85 20.80
C GLU A 30 -7.02 6.90 21.17
N THR A 31 -6.33 5.79 20.99
CA THR A 31 -4.88 5.72 21.16
C THR A 31 -4.31 4.56 20.37
N ALA A 32 -4.24 4.69 19.03
CA ALA A 32 -3.17 4.06 18.22
C ALA A 32 -3.24 4.34 16.70
N VAL A 33 -3.82 5.46 16.23
CA VAL A 33 -3.78 5.77 14.78
C VAL A 33 -2.46 6.46 14.37
N ALA A 34 -1.60 6.84 15.33
CA ALA A 34 -0.36 7.57 15.05
C ALA A 34 0.94 6.84 15.47
N THR A 35 0.87 5.64 16.05
CA THR A 35 2.04 5.03 16.75
C THR A 35 2.67 3.80 16.09
N VAL A 36 2.07 3.18 15.07
CA VAL A 36 2.54 1.85 14.61
C VAL A 36 3.67 1.90 13.57
N VAL A 37 3.92 3.03 12.91
CA VAL A 37 4.96 3.15 11.86
C VAL A 37 6.40 3.26 12.41
N TYR A 38 6.57 3.44 13.72
CA TYR A 38 7.91 3.55 14.33
C TYR A 38 8.43 2.25 14.97
N ASP A 39 7.61 1.20 15.05
CA ASP A 39 7.95 -0.02 15.80
C ASP A 39 8.45 -1.19 14.92
N ILE A 40 8.55 -1.02 13.60
CA ILE A 40 9.15 -2.06 12.74
C ILE A 40 10.68 -2.05 12.93
N PRO A 41 11.30 -3.19 13.30
CA PRO A 41 12.74 -3.27 13.52
C PRO A 41 13.51 -3.08 12.22
N LYS A 42 14.70 -2.49 12.30
CA LYS A 42 15.63 -2.43 11.16
C LYS A 42 16.04 -3.85 10.77
N CYS A 43 16.16 -4.10 9.47
CA CYS A 43 16.74 -5.36 9.03
C CYS A 43 18.17 -5.48 9.52
N THR A 44 18.55 -6.68 9.92
CA THR A 44 19.95 -7.00 10.24
C THR A 44 20.79 -6.96 8.98
N HIS A 45 22.11 -6.90 9.13
CA HIS A 45 23.05 -6.92 8.00
C HIS A 45 22.85 -8.15 7.11
N ASP A 46 22.62 -9.32 7.70
CA ASP A 46 22.42 -10.57 6.95
C ASP A 46 21.10 -10.58 6.18
N GLN A 47 20.04 -9.99 6.74
CA GLN A 47 18.78 -9.78 6.05
C GLN A 47 18.93 -8.83 4.85
N LEU A 48 19.70 -7.75 5.00
CA LEU A 48 19.98 -6.83 3.90
C LEU A 48 20.78 -7.51 2.77
N LYS A 49 21.79 -8.31 3.11
CA LYS A 49 22.52 -9.12 2.13
C LYS A 49 21.62 -10.10 1.39
N LEU A 50 20.68 -10.73 2.10
CA LEU A 50 19.72 -11.64 1.49
C LEU A 50 18.82 -10.89 0.49
N GLY A 51 18.32 -9.71 0.87
CA GLY A 51 17.54 -8.87 -0.04
C GLY A 51 18.33 -8.43 -1.27
N GLU A 52 19.57 -7.99 -1.10
CA GLU A 52 20.46 -7.60 -2.21
C GLU A 52 20.75 -8.78 -3.16
N ALA A 53 21.01 -9.97 -2.61
CA ALA A 53 21.21 -11.17 -3.39
C ALA A 53 19.96 -11.52 -4.22
N ILE A 54 18.77 -11.38 -3.65
CA ILE A 54 17.53 -11.60 -4.41
C ILE A 54 17.35 -10.56 -5.49
N LEU A 55 17.53 -9.28 -5.19
CA LEU A 55 17.35 -8.22 -6.19
C LEU A 55 18.30 -8.37 -7.39
N THR A 56 19.47 -8.96 -7.19
CA THR A 56 20.47 -9.15 -8.26
C THR A 56 20.36 -10.48 -9.00
N THR A 57 19.56 -11.44 -8.51
CA THR A 57 19.48 -12.80 -9.09
C THR A 57 18.07 -13.22 -9.49
N GLU A 58 17.04 -12.60 -8.93
CA GLU A 58 15.65 -12.99 -9.15
C GLU A 58 15.19 -12.55 -10.56
N PRO A 59 14.68 -13.47 -11.40
CA PRO A 59 14.39 -13.18 -12.81
C PRO A 59 13.38 -12.06 -13.05
N ASN A 60 12.35 -11.92 -12.19
CA ASN A 60 11.37 -10.86 -12.34
C ASN A 60 11.97 -9.49 -12.00
N THR A 61 12.90 -9.44 -11.06
CA THR A 61 13.65 -8.23 -10.69
C THR A 61 14.49 -7.78 -11.86
N LEU A 62 15.32 -8.65 -12.42
CA LEU A 62 16.15 -8.33 -13.58
C LEU A 62 15.33 -7.88 -14.80
N ARG A 63 14.17 -8.52 -15.05
CA ARG A 63 13.25 -8.11 -16.12
C ARG A 63 12.61 -6.74 -15.85
N CYS A 64 12.21 -6.48 -14.61
CA CYS A 64 11.66 -5.19 -14.22
C CYS A 64 12.72 -4.08 -14.38
N GLU A 65 13.91 -4.31 -13.85
CA GLU A 65 15.01 -3.35 -13.89
C GLU A 65 15.44 -3.06 -15.33
N ALA A 66 15.58 -4.07 -16.17
CA ALA A 66 15.87 -3.90 -17.59
C ALA A 66 14.79 -3.11 -18.35
N LYS A 67 13.51 -3.29 -17.98
CA LYS A 67 12.39 -2.58 -18.63
C LYS A 67 12.38 -1.08 -18.33
N PHE A 68 12.81 -0.70 -17.14
CA PHE A 68 12.78 0.68 -16.66
C PHE A 68 14.17 1.33 -16.62
N ASP A 69 15.19 0.70 -17.22
CA ASP A 69 16.59 1.15 -17.20
C ASP A 69 17.12 1.40 -15.77
N ILE A 70 16.66 0.58 -14.83
CA ILE A 70 17.13 0.59 -13.45
C ILE A 70 18.40 -0.26 -13.39
N LYS A 71 19.41 0.23 -12.67
CA LYS A 71 20.62 -0.56 -12.42
C LYS A 71 20.28 -1.85 -11.67
N PRO A 72 20.94 -2.98 -11.97
CA PRO A 72 20.70 -4.23 -11.27
C PRO A 72 20.81 -4.09 -9.75
N GLY A 73 19.84 -4.63 -9.01
CA GLY A 73 19.81 -4.57 -7.55
C GLY A 73 19.27 -3.26 -6.97
N MET A 74 18.79 -2.33 -7.80
CA MET A 74 18.43 -0.97 -7.42
C MET A 74 16.93 -0.67 -7.62
N LEU A 75 16.11 -1.68 -7.90
CA LEU A 75 14.65 -1.58 -8.06
C LEU A 75 13.99 -0.67 -7.00
N LEU A 76 14.40 -0.80 -5.74
CA LEU A 76 13.80 -0.07 -4.61
C LEU A 76 14.26 1.38 -4.48
N GLN A 77 15.38 1.74 -5.09
CA GLN A 77 15.89 3.10 -5.10
C GLN A 77 15.20 3.96 -6.16
N SER A 78 14.39 3.35 -7.03
CA SER A 78 13.69 3.99 -8.13
C SER A 78 12.29 4.47 -7.72
N ALA A 79 12.20 5.15 -6.57
CA ALA A 79 10.94 5.66 -6.03
C ALA A 79 10.23 6.66 -6.95
N SER A 80 10.99 7.32 -7.84
CA SER A 80 10.47 8.29 -8.82
C SER A 80 9.57 7.68 -9.89
N ILE A 81 9.62 6.36 -10.09
CA ILE A 81 8.82 5.64 -11.10
C ILE A 81 7.84 4.64 -10.46
N ALA A 82 7.52 4.83 -9.18
CA ALA A 82 6.68 3.92 -8.41
C ALA A 82 5.32 3.63 -9.07
N VAL A 83 4.72 4.63 -9.73
CA VAL A 83 3.44 4.50 -10.42
C VAL A 83 3.57 3.60 -11.65
N GLU A 84 4.64 3.77 -12.41
CA GLU A 84 4.96 2.99 -13.60
C GLU A 84 5.26 1.52 -13.26
N LEU A 85 5.94 1.28 -12.13
CA LEU A 85 6.20 -0.07 -11.63
C LEU A 85 4.90 -0.85 -11.33
N CYS A 86 3.83 -0.15 -10.93
CA CYS A 86 2.53 -0.79 -10.66
C CYS A 86 1.87 -1.39 -11.89
N GLY A 87 2.19 -0.88 -13.09
CA GLY A 87 1.68 -1.39 -14.35
C GLY A 87 2.33 -2.70 -14.79
N GLU A 88 3.41 -3.14 -14.13
CA GLU A 88 4.26 -4.22 -14.63
C GLU A 88 4.33 -5.43 -13.72
N GLN A 89 3.85 -6.57 -14.23
CA GLN A 89 3.76 -7.81 -13.47
C GLN A 89 5.13 -8.34 -13.00
N SER A 90 6.19 -8.15 -13.77
CA SER A 90 7.54 -8.51 -13.33
C SER A 90 7.96 -7.69 -12.10
N CYS A 91 7.63 -6.40 -12.07
CA CYS A 91 7.93 -5.54 -10.92
C CYS A 91 7.10 -5.94 -9.70
N LEU A 92 5.80 -6.19 -9.88
CA LEU A 92 4.94 -6.66 -8.79
C LEU A 92 5.41 -8.01 -8.22
N ASN A 93 5.85 -8.94 -9.07
CA ASN A 93 6.37 -10.23 -8.62
C ASN A 93 7.72 -10.11 -7.91
N ALA A 94 8.62 -9.26 -8.41
CA ALA A 94 9.88 -8.93 -7.72
C ALA A 94 9.62 -8.38 -6.31
N LEU A 95 8.68 -7.45 -6.18
CA LEU A 95 8.27 -6.87 -4.89
C LEU A 95 7.63 -7.90 -3.96
N ARG A 96 6.83 -8.83 -4.47
CA ARG A 96 6.27 -9.93 -3.66
C ARG A 96 7.35 -10.89 -3.16
N THR A 97 8.31 -11.26 -4.01
CA THR A 97 9.44 -12.11 -3.61
C THR A 97 10.27 -11.43 -2.53
N LEU A 98 10.55 -10.13 -2.70
CA LEU A 98 11.27 -9.37 -1.70
C LEU A 98 10.48 -9.27 -0.39
N LEU A 99 9.17 -9.00 -0.45
CA LEU A 99 8.32 -8.96 0.74
C LEU A 99 8.30 -10.31 1.47
N PHE A 100 8.22 -11.43 0.75
CA PHE A 100 8.28 -12.75 1.36
C PHE A 100 9.62 -13.02 2.06
N THR A 101 10.69 -12.51 1.47
CA THR A 101 12.04 -12.69 2.01
C THR A 101 12.27 -11.84 3.25
N LEU A 102 11.78 -10.60 3.22
CA LEU A 102 11.99 -9.61 4.27
C LEU A 102 10.64 -9.04 4.75
N PRO A 103 9.78 -9.86 5.38
CA PRO A 103 8.40 -9.48 5.65
C PRO A 103 8.25 -8.44 6.75
N SER A 104 9.18 -8.41 7.71
CA SER A 104 8.94 -7.74 9.00
C SER A 104 10.09 -6.83 9.43
N CYS A 105 10.85 -6.28 8.49
CA CYS A 105 11.96 -5.40 8.83
C CYS A 105 12.13 -4.25 7.82
N ARG A 106 12.74 -3.16 8.27
CA ARG A 106 12.96 -1.95 7.46
C ARG A 106 14.40 -1.83 6.94
N TYR A 107 14.54 -1.54 5.65
CA TYR A 107 15.83 -1.29 4.96
C TYR A 107 16.05 0.22 4.82
N GLU A 108 16.90 0.80 5.68
CA GLU A 108 17.22 2.25 5.63
C GLU A 108 18.04 2.66 4.41
N LEU A 109 18.89 1.76 3.92
CA LEU A 109 19.84 2.01 2.83
C LEU A 109 19.18 2.17 1.45
N TRP A 110 17.92 1.77 1.30
CA TRP A 110 17.20 1.79 0.03
C TRP A 110 16.14 2.90 -0.07
N GLY A 111 16.22 3.92 0.80
CA GLY A 111 15.44 5.16 0.69
C GLY A 111 13.97 5.06 1.08
N LEU A 112 13.42 3.87 1.24
CA LEU A 112 12.04 3.65 1.66
C LEU A 112 12.00 2.43 2.58
N LYS A 113 12.06 2.69 3.89
CA LYS A 113 11.95 1.70 4.99
C LYS A 113 10.79 0.69 4.90
N TYR A 114 9.90 0.86 3.93
CA TYR A 114 8.65 0.12 3.71
C TYR A 114 8.49 -0.36 2.25
N SER A 115 9.56 -0.33 1.44
CA SER A 115 9.51 -0.29 -0.03
C SER A 115 8.66 -1.36 -0.70
N ALA A 116 8.78 -2.64 -0.34
CA ALA A 116 7.99 -3.69 -1.00
C ALA A 116 6.51 -3.63 -0.61
N ALA A 117 6.19 -3.71 0.68
CA ALA A 117 4.82 -3.69 1.17
C ALA A 117 4.10 -2.38 0.81
N LYS A 118 4.76 -1.23 1.01
CA LYS A 118 4.19 0.09 0.70
C LYS A 118 4.04 0.32 -0.78
N LEU A 119 4.99 -0.12 -1.61
CA LEU A 119 4.83 -0.03 -3.06
C LEU A 119 3.73 -0.96 -3.55
N LEU A 120 3.64 -2.19 -3.01
CA LEU A 120 2.52 -3.10 -3.30
C LEU A 120 1.18 -2.49 -2.89
N ASN A 121 1.06 -1.92 -1.69
CA ASN A 121 -0.15 -1.22 -1.24
C ASN A 121 -0.45 0.00 -2.12
N HIS A 122 0.56 0.78 -2.53
CA HIS A 122 0.41 1.88 -3.48
C HIS A 122 -0.11 1.40 -4.83
N CYS A 123 0.31 0.22 -5.27
CA CYS A 123 -0.21 -0.47 -6.45
C CYS A 123 -1.58 -1.14 -6.24
N GLY A 124 -2.24 -0.94 -5.09
CA GLY A 124 -3.55 -1.52 -4.78
C GLY A 124 -3.52 -3.00 -4.35
N ILE A 125 -2.34 -3.56 -4.06
CA ILE A 125 -2.18 -4.94 -3.61
C ILE A 125 -2.09 -4.94 -2.09
N VAL A 126 -3.13 -5.45 -1.44
CA VAL A 126 -3.18 -5.57 0.03
C VAL A 126 -2.09 -6.53 0.50
N THR A 127 -1.25 -6.06 1.42
CA THR A 127 -0.22 -6.85 2.08
C THR A 127 -0.60 -7.05 3.56
N ASN A 128 -0.64 -8.29 4.05
CA ASN A 128 -1.06 -8.62 5.42
C ASN A 128 0.05 -8.33 6.47
N VAL A 129 0.89 -7.35 6.22
CA VAL A 129 1.99 -6.99 7.13
C VAL A 129 1.41 -6.10 8.22
N SER A 130 1.20 -6.69 9.40
CA SER A 130 0.74 -5.93 10.57
C SER A 130 1.76 -4.87 10.92
N GLY A 131 1.41 -3.59 10.72
CA GLY A 131 2.27 -2.44 11.01
C GLY A 131 2.47 -1.44 9.85
N VAL A 132 1.93 -1.73 8.66
CA VAL A 132 2.00 -0.82 7.51
C VAL A 132 0.70 -0.01 7.43
N ALA A 133 0.69 1.18 8.02
CA ALA A 133 -0.38 2.15 7.74
C ALA A 133 -0.28 2.58 6.26
N ALA A 134 -1.44 2.62 5.60
CA ALA A 134 -1.60 2.95 4.18
C ALA A 134 -1.09 4.36 3.83
#